data_AF-A0A6I8VGY5-F1
#
_entry.id   AF-A0A6I8VGY5-F1
#
_cell.length_a   1.000
_cell.length_b   1.000
_cell.length_c   1.000
_cell.angle_alpha   90.00
_cell.angle_beta   90.00
_cell.angle_gamma   90.00
#
_symmetry.space_group_name_H-M   'P 1'
#
loop_
_entity.id
_entity.type
_entity.pdbx_description
1 polymer ?
#
loop_
_entity_poly.entity_id
_entity_poly.type
_entity_poly.pdbx_seq_one_letter_code
_entity_poly.pdbx_strand_id
1 'polypeptide(L)'
;MSELDIVHRAFWRKYYTVRVVTVFIGGFSSVIGIWAACLFLTAKGSHKQSVKIFWTCSSITYSLSSLLLVVGALNNRRYLFVPWVMLILMGIAAYTMVLDWIVPVIMLALLLSVLINFIFLGTVIYQYRALSRLNIFQ
;
A
#
# COMPACT_ATOMS: atom_id res chain seq x y z
N MET A 1 -23.77 32.23 6.14
CA MET A 1 -23.13 30.94 5.75
C MET A 1 -23.25 30.04 6.97
N SER A 2 -23.92 28.89 6.86
CA SER A 2 -24.22 28.08 8.04
C SER A 2 -22.99 27.30 8.49
N GLU A 3 -22.88 27.01 9.79
CA GLU A 3 -21.79 26.20 10.35
C GLU A 3 -21.69 24.82 9.67
N LEU A 4 -22.84 24.29 9.25
CA LEU A 4 -22.99 23.05 8.49
C LEU A 4 -22.26 23.08 7.13
N ASP A 5 -22.31 24.21 6.41
CA ASP A 5 -21.66 24.37 5.10
C ASP A 5 -20.12 24.40 5.19
N ILE A 6 -19.60 24.85 6.33
CA ILE A 6 -18.16 24.90 6.61
C ILE A 6 -17.66 23.48 6.89
N VAL A 7 -18.37 22.75 7.75
CA VAL A 7 -18.05 21.35 8.08
C VAL A 7 -18.14 20.45 6.85
N HIS A 8 -19.17 20.63 6.03
CA HIS A 8 -19.36 19.84 4.81
C HIS A 8 -18.21 20.03 3.81
N ARG A 9 -17.81 21.27 3.53
CA ARG A 9 -16.67 21.56 2.63
C ARG A 9 -15.34 21.07 3.18
N ALA A 10 -15.11 21.18 4.48
CA ALA A 10 -13.90 20.66 5.12
C ALA A 10 -13.82 19.13 4.99
N PHE A 11 -14.94 18.42 5.17
CA PHE A 11 -15.02 16.98 4.98
C PHE A 11 -14.68 16.56 3.54
N TRP A 12 -15.31 17.16 2.53
CA TRP A 12 -15.04 16.83 1.13
C TRP A 12 -13.60 17.11 0.73
N ARG A 13 -13.03 18.26 1.14
CA ARG A 13 -11.63 18.58 0.88
C ARG A 13 -10.71 17.50 1.44
N LYS A 14 -10.91 17.10 2.70
CA LYS A 14 -10.12 16.06 3.35
C LYS A 14 -10.29 14.71 2.65
N TYR A 15 -11.51 14.36 2.22
CA TYR A 15 -11.78 13.14 1.48
C TYR A 15 -11.05 13.09 0.13
N TYR A 16 -11.08 14.16 -0.65
CA TYR A 16 -10.34 14.24 -1.92
C TYR A 16 -8.83 14.16 -1.70
N THR A 17 -8.29 14.83 -0.67
CA THR A 17 -6.87 14.73 -0.33
C THR A 17 -6.47 13.29 0.01
N VAL A 18 -7.21 12.62 0.88
CA VAL A 18 -6.91 11.23 1.26
C VAL A 18 -7.04 10.28 0.08
N ARG A 19 -8.01 10.50 -0.81
CA ARG A 19 -8.16 9.72 -2.05
C ARG A 19 -6.92 9.83 -2.93
N VAL A 20 -6.42 11.05 -3.15
CA VAL A 20 -5.19 11.30 -3.92
C VAL A 20 -3.99 10.62 -3.26
N VAL A 21 -3.85 10.75 -1.94
CA VAL A 21 -2.78 10.07 -1.19
C VAL A 21 -2.87 8.55 -1.33
N THR A 22 -4.08 7.97 -1.30
CA THR A 22 -4.28 6.53 -1.48
C THR A 22 -3.86 6.06 -2.88
N VAL A 23 -4.12 6.86 -3.91
CA VAL A 23 -3.63 6.60 -5.28
C VAL A 23 -2.11 6.62 -5.33
N PHE A 24 -1.47 7.60 -4.69
CA PHE A 24 -0.01 7.65 -4.59
C PHE A 24 0.57 6.43 -3.85
N ILE A 25 -0.03 6.04 -2.72
CA ILE A 25 0.36 4.84 -1.97
C ILE A 25 0.27 3.60 -2.86
N GLY A 26 -0.86 3.39 -3.53
CA GLY A 26 -1.05 2.25 -4.41
C GLY A 26 -0.04 2.22 -5.56
N GLY A 27 0.17 3.35 -6.25
CA GLY A 27 1.15 3.46 -7.33
C GLY A 27 2.59 3.20 -6.86
N PHE A 28 2.98 3.79 -5.73
CA PHE A 28 4.32 3.61 -5.17
C PHE A 28 4.54 2.16 -4.71
N SER A 29 3.58 1.57 -4.00
CA SER A 29 3.63 0.16 -3.60
C SER A 29 3.65 -0.80 -4.79
N SER A 30 2.99 -0.47 -5.91
CA SER A 30 3.10 -1.27 -7.13
C SER A 30 4.52 -1.28 -7.69
N VAL A 31 5.17 -0.12 -7.77
CA VAL A 31 6.56 -0.01 -8.23
C VAL A 31 7.51 -0.75 -7.30
N ILE A 32 7.35 -0.59 -5.98
CA ILE A 32 8.16 -1.29 -4.97
C ILE A 32 7.97 -2.81 -5.07
N GLY A 33 6.75 -3.29 -5.27
CA GLY A 33 6.49 -4.72 -5.46
C GLY A 33 7.19 -5.30 -6.69
N ILE A 34 7.18 -4.57 -7.83
CA ILE A 34 7.89 -4.98 -9.04
C ILE A 34 9.40 -4.98 -8.80
N TRP A 35 9.93 -3.93 -8.18
CA TRP A 35 11.36 -3.83 -7.87
C TRP A 35 11.80 -4.96 -6.94
N ALA A 36 11.06 -5.22 -5.86
CA ALA A 36 11.32 -6.32 -4.95
C ALA A 36 11.33 -7.68 -5.67
N ALA A 37 10.41 -7.91 -6.61
CA ALA A 37 10.39 -9.13 -7.42
C ALA A 37 11.70 -9.30 -8.21
N CYS A 38 12.19 -8.24 -8.86
CA CYS A 38 13.48 -8.26 -9.56
C CYS A 38 14.66 -8.52 -8.61
N LEU A 39 14.66 -7.92 -7.41
CA LEU A 39 15.69 -8.14 -6.41
C LEU A 39 15.68 -9.57 -5.86
N PHE A 40 14.51 -10.16 -5.60
CA PHE A 40 14.41 -11.55 -5.15
C PHE A 40 14.92 -12.56 -6.19
N LEU A 41 14.70 -12.29 -7.48
CA LEU A 41 15.25 -13.09 -8.57
C LEU A 41 16.78 -13.01 -8.66
N THR A 42 17.34 -11.81 -8.45
CA THR A 42 18.78 -11.55 -8.57
C THR A 42 19.56 -11.74 -7.28
N ALA A 43 18.87 -11.96 -6.15
CA ALA A 43 19.48 -12.16 -4.84
C ALA A 43 20.49 -13.32 -4.87
N LYS A 44 21.77 -12.97 -4.67
CA LYS A 44 22.89 -13.91 -4.55
C LYS A 44 22.96 -14.41 -3.10
N GLY A 45 22.13 -15.39 -2.77
CA GLY A 45 22.14 -16.06 -1.48
C GLY A 45 21.83 -17.55 -1.63
N SER A 46 22.36 -18.36 -0.70
CA SER A 46 22.16 -19.82 -0.53
C SER A 46 20.69 -20.19 -0.18
N HIS A 47 19.71 -19.40 -0.61
CA HIS A 47 18.31 -19.75 -0.48
C HIS A 47 17.95 -20.80 -1.53
N LYS A 48 17.26 -21.84 -1.09
CA LYS A 48 16.66 -22.84 -1.98
C LYS A 48 15.83 -22.12 -3.05
N GLN A 49 15.94 -22.57 -4.30
CA GLN A 49 15.30 -21.93 -5.46
C GLN A 49 13.79 -21.71 -5.26
N SER A 50 13.11 -22.62 -4.57
CA SER A 50 11.69 -22.50 -4.19
C SER A 50 11.37 -21.25 -3.38
N VAL A 51 12.26 -20.84 -2.48
CA VAL A 51 12.07 -19.64 -1.63
C VAL A 51 12.12 -18.38 -2.48
N LYS A 52 13.06 -18.31 -3.45
CA LYS A 52 13.14 -17.17 -4.38
C LYS A 52 11.88 -17.02 -5.22
N ILE A 53 11.36 -18.14 -5.75
CA ILE A 53 10.12 -18.15 -6.54
C ILE A 53 8.94 -17.67 -5.69
N PHE A 54 8.80 -18.19 -4.47
CA PHE A 54 7.73 -17.79 -3.56
C PHE A 54 7.72 -16.28 -3.28
N TRP A 55 8.87 -15.70 -2.93
CA TRP A 55 8.98 -14.26 -2.67
C TRP A 55 8.76 -13.41 -3.92
N THR A 56 9.21 -13.88 -5.09
CA THR A 56 8.98 -13.19 -6.37
C THR A 56 7.48 -13.17 -6.70
N CYS A 57 6.81 -14.33 -6.69
CA CYS A 57 5.38 -14.42 -6.97
C CYS A 57 4.54 -13.63 -5.96
N SER A 58 4.91 -13.64 -4.69
CA SER A 58 4.23 -12.88 -3.65
C SER A 58 4.39 -11.37 -3.86
N SER A 59 5.56 -10.92 -4.34
CA SER A 59 5.83 -9.51 -4.66
C SER A 59 5.02 -9.04 -5.87
N ILE A 60 4.87 -9.89 -6.89
CA ILE A 60 4.00 -9.62 -8.05
C ILE A 60 2.54 -9.52 -7.59
N THR A 61 2.09 -10.44 -6.74
CA THR A 61 0.73 -10.42 -6.18
C THR A 61 0.49 -9.15 -5.36
N TYR A 62 1.47 -8.70 -4.58
CA TYR A 62 1.41 -7.43 -3.85
C TYR A 62 1.36 -6.21 -4.79
N SER A 63 2.10 -6.23 -5.90
CA SER A 63 2.02 -5.16 -6.89
C SER A 63 0.64 -5.08 -7.55
N LEU A 64 0.07 -6.23 -7.89
CA LEU A 64 -1.28 -6.33 -8.46
C LEU A 64 -2.34 -5.87 -7.45
N SER A 65 -2.24 -6.26 -6.18
CA SER A 65 -3.17 -5.79 -5.14
C SER A 65 -3.04 -4.28 -4.91
N SER A 66 -1.85 -3.71 -5.08
CA SER A 66 -1.60 -2.26 -5.03
C SER A 66 -2.24 -1.52 -6.22
N LEU A 67 -2.29 -2.13 -7.39
CA LEU A 67 -3.07 -1.60 -8.52
C LEU A 67 -4.57 -1.64 -8.24
N LEU A 68 -5.07 -2.72 -7.62
CA LEU A 68 -6.46 -2.80 -7.20
C LEU A 68 -6.80 -1.71 -6.17
N LEU A 69 -5.87 -1.35 -5.29
CA LEU A 69 -6.04 -0.23 -4.36
C LEU A 69 -6.22 1.10 -5.12
N VAL A 70 -5.42 1.36 -6.15
CA VAL A 70 -5.56 2.56 -7.02
C VAL A 70 -6.93 2.58 -7.69
N VAL A 71 -7.34 1.46 -8.31
CA VAL A 71 -8.65 1.32 -8.95
C VAL A 71 -9.78 1.51 -7.94
N GLY A 72 -9.64 0.96 -6.74
CA GLY A 72 -10.58 1.12 -5.63
C GLY A 72 -10.74 2.57 -5.20
N ALA A 73 -9.62 3.30 -5.07
CA ALA A 73 -9.61 4.71 -4.73
C ALA A 73 -10.22 5.57 -5.85
N LEU A 74 -9.97 5.25 -7.12
CA LEU A 74 -10.52 5.99 -8.26
C LEU A 74 -12.00 5.68 -8.52
N ASN A 75 -12.47 4.46 -8.28
CA ASN A 75 -13.85 4.06 -8.56
C ASN A 75 -14.75 4.02 -7.32
N ASN A 76 -14.26 4.50 -6.17
CA ASN A 76 -14.98 4.47 -4.90
C ASN A 76 -15.45 3.06 -4.49
N ARG A 77 -14.69 2.02 -4.84
CA ARG A 77 -15.02 0.62 -4.54
C ARG A 77 -14.20 0.13 -3.36
N ARG A 78 -14.78 0.24 -2.15
CA ARG A 78 -14.11 -0.12 -0.88
C ARG A 78 -13.57 -1.57 -0.82
N TYR A 79 -14.24 -2.52 -1.48
CA TYR A 79 -13.85 -3.94 -1.43
C TYR A 79 -12.48 -4.20 -2.07
N LEU A 80 -12.05 -3.34 -3.00
CA LEU A 80 -10.74 -3.46 -3.66
C LEU A 80 -9.57 -3.07 -2.74
N PHE A 81 -9.83 -2.54 -1.56
CA PHE A 81 -8.81 -2.19 -0.56
C PHE A 81 -8.36 -3.42 0.23
N VAL A 82 -9.25 -4.41 0.39
CA VAL A 82 -9.04 -5.58 1.26
C VAL A 82 -7.84 -6.42 0.82
N PRO A 83 -7.66 -6.76 -0.48
CA PRO A 83 -6.51 -7.57 -0.90
C PRO A 83 -5.16 -6.91 -0.57
N TRP A 84 -5.07 -5.59 -0.67
CA TRP A 84 -3.85 -4.85 -0.35
C TRP A 84 -3.54 -4.92 1.15
N VAL A 85 -4.55 -4.72 1.99
CA VAL A 85 -4.43 -4.80 3.46
C VAL A 85 -4.02 -6.21 3.91
N MET A 86 -4.56 -7.26 3.30
CA MET A 86 -4.20 -8.65 3.62
C MET A 86 -2.73 -8.97 3.30
N LEU A 87 -2.14 -8.27 2.33
CA LEU A 87 -0.76 -8.45 1.89
C LEU A 87 0.20 -7.45 2.56
N ILE A 88 -0.16 -6.87 3.70
CA ILE A 88 0.68 -5.89 4.40
C ILE A 88 2.04 -6.46 4.82
N LEU A 89 2.07 -7.72 5.27
CA LEU A 89 3.32 -8.41 5.61
C LEU A 89 4.21 -8.58 4.37
N MET A 90 3.61 -8.84 3.22
CA MET A 90 4.33 -8.92 1.95
C MET A 90 4.85 -7.54 1.54
N GLY A 91 4.06 -6.48 1.77
CA GLY A 91 4.53 -5.10 1.63
C GLY A 91 5.77 -4.84 2.48
N ILE A 92 5.74 -5.17 3.78
CA ILE A 92 6.91 -5.00 4.66
C ILE A 92 8.13 -5.75 4.11
N ALA A 93 7.97 -7.00 3.67
CA ALA A 93 9.06 -7.77 3.08
C ALA A 93 9.61 -7.12 1.79
N ALA A 94 8.74 -6.65 0.89
CA ALA A 94 9.13 -6.00 -0.36
C ALA A 94 9.88 -4.68 -0.10
N TYR A 95 9.37 -3.84 0.79
CA TYR A 95 10.06 -2.61 1.21
C TYR A 95 11.40 -2.91 1.89
N THR A 96 11.47 -3.97 2.70
CA THR A 96 12.71 -4.33 3.39
C THR A 96 13.78 -4.74 2.39
N MET A 97 13.41 -5.56 1.39
CA MET A 97 14.34 -5.98 0.33
C MET A 97 14.86 -4.79 -0.50
N VAL A 98 13.97 -3.85 -0.85
CA VAL A 98 14.36 -2.65 -1.62
C VAL A 98 15.22 -1.71 -0.77
N LEU A 99 14.88 -1.50 0.49
CA LEU A 99 15.64 -0.63 1.39
C LEU A 99 16.99 -1.23 1.79
N ASP A 100 17.06 -2.54 2.02
CA ASP A 100 18.31 -3.26 2.33
C ASP A 100 19.29 -3.17 1.14
N TRP A 101 18.77 -3.13 -0.09
CA TRP A 101 19.57 -2.90 -1.29
C TRP A 101 20.17 -1.48 -1.35
N ILE A 102 19.50 -0.46 -0.79
CA ILE A 102 19.98 0.93 -0.77
C ILE A 102 20.89 1.18 0.44
N VAL A 103 20.46 0.73 1.61
CA VAL A 103 21.17 0.87 2.89
C VAL A 103 21.37 -0.53 3.46
N PRO A 104 22.59 -1.11 3.38
CA PRO A 104 22.86 -2.50 3.72
C PRO A 104 22.94 -2.73 5.24
N VAL A 105 21.89 -2.30 5.94
CA VAL A 105 21.68 -2.47 7.38
C VAL A 105 20.27 -3.02 7.56
N ILE A 106 20.16 -4.35 7.52
CA ILE A 106 18.88 -5.07 7.51
C ILE A 106 17.91 -4.64 8.62
N MET A 107 18.43 -4.34 9.82
CA MET A 107 17.61 -3.88 10.95
C MET A 107 16.97 -2.52 10.68
N LEU A 108 17.73 -1.60 10.09
CA LEU A 108 17.22 -0.28 9.73
C LEU A 108 16.22 -0.38 8.58
N ALA A 109 16.52 -1.19 7.57
CA ALA A 109 15.62 -1.45 6.44
C ALA A 109 14.28 -2.03 6.90
N LEU A 110 14.31 -3.00 7.81
CA LEU A 110 13.11 -3.60 8.39
C LEU A 110 12.28 -2.58 9.18
N LEU A 111 12.92 -1.82 10.07
CA LEU A 111 12.24 -0.80 10.89
C LEU A 111 11.56 0.27 10.03
N LEU A 112 12.26 0.78 9.02
CA LEU A 112 11.70 1.75 8.07
C LEU A 112 10.54 1.15 7.27
N SER A 113 10.67 -0.10 6.81
CA SER A 113 9.63 -0.79 6.06
C SER A 113 8.35 -0.98 6.88
N VAL A 114 8.49 -1.37 8.14
CA VAL A 114 7.37 -1.47 9.09
C VAL A 114 6.74 -0.09 9.25
N LEU A 115 7.52 0.94 9.58
CA LEU A 115 7.01 2.29 9.79
C LEU A 115 6.20 2.81 8.58
N ILE A 116 6.76 2.69 7.37
CA ILE A 116 6.12 3.11 6.12
C ILE A 116 4.80 2.37 5.91
N ASN A 117 4.81 1.04 6.04
CA ASN A 117 3.61 0.23 5.80
C ASN A 117 2.50 0.50 6.83
N PHE A 118 2.83 0.77 8.09
CA PHE A 118 1.84 1.14 9.10
C PHE A 118 1.23 2.53 8.84
N ILE A 119 2.02 3.51 8.39
CA ILE A 119 1.52 4.83 7.98
C ILE A 119 0.56 4.68 6.78
N PHE A 120 0.95 3.89 5.79
CA PHE A 120 0.12 3.62 4.62
C PHE A 120 -1.17 2.90 5.00
N LEU A 121 -1.08 1.86 5.83
CA LEU A 121 -2.22 1.13 6.35
C LEU A 121 -3.21 2.05 7.06
N GLY A 122 -2.73 2.95 7.93
CA GLY A 122 -3.58 3.92 8.61
C GLY A 122 -4.35 4.81 7.62
N THR A 123 -3.68 5.28 6.57
CA THR A 123 -4.28 6.12 5.52
C THR A 123 -5.33 5.35 4.71
N VAL A 124 -5.01 4.13 4.29
CA VAL A 124 -5.89 3.23 3.53
C VAL A 124 -7.13 2.86 4.34
N ILE A 125 -6.98 2.53 5.63
CA ILE A 125 -8.10 2.24 6.54
C ILE A 125 -8.98 3.47 6.73
N TYR A 126 -8.40 4.66 6.88
CA TYR A 126 -9.16 5.89 7.00
C TYR A 126 -10.03 6.12 5.75
N GLN A 127 -9.45 5.96 4.56
CA GLN A 127 -10.18 6.09 3.29
C GLN A 127 -11.29 5.04 3.17
N TYR A 128 -11.00 3.78 3.50
CA TYR A 128 -11.99 2.69 3.53
C TYR A 128 -13.19 3.03 4.41
N ARG A 129 -12.94 3.56 5.63
CA ARG A 129 -13.99 3.97 6.56
C ARG A 129 -14.76 5.19 6.05
N ALA A 130 -14.09 6.18 5.46
CA ALA A 130 -14.74 7.36 4.89
C ALA A 130 -15.71 6.99 3.75
N LEU A 131 -15.29 6.07 2.87
CA LEU A 131 -16.14 5.50 1.81
C LEU A 131 -17.33 4.73 2.38
N SER A 132 -17.14 3.95 3.44
CA SER A 132 -18.24 3.25 4.08
C SER A 132 -19.30 4.20 4.64
N ARG A 133 -18.91 5.38 5.13
CA ARG A 133 -19.86 6.39 5.61
C ARG A 133 -20.62 7.03 4.45
N LEU A 134 -19.92 7.37 3.36
CA LEU A 134 -20.54 7.94 2.16
C LEU A 134 -21.59 7.00 1.54
N ASN A 135 -21.29 5.69 1.49
CA ASN A 135 -22.17 4.69 0.91
C ASN A 135 -23.40 4.34 1.78
N ILE A 136 -23.53 4.92 2.98
CA ILE A 136 -24.74 4.85 3.83
C ILE A 136 -25.67 6.04 3.54
N PHE A 137 -25.14 7.13 2.94
CA PHE A 137 -25.90 8.33 2.57
C PHE A 137 -26.38 8.32 1.10
N GLN A 138 -26.08 7.26 0.34
CA GLN A 138 -26.62 6.99 -1.00
C GLN A 138 -27.60 5.83 -0.93
#